data_AF-A0A9J6GVA0-F1
#
_entry.id   AF-A0A9J6GVA0-F1
#
_cell.length_a   1.000
_cell.length_b   1.000
_cell.length_c   1.000
_cell.angle_alpha   90.00
_cell.angle_beta   90.00
_cell.angle_gamma   90.00
#
_symmetry.space_group_name_H-M   'P 1'
#
loop_
_entity.id
_entity.type
_entity.pdbx_description
1 polymer ?
#
loop_
_entity_poly.entity_id
_entity_poly.type
_entity_poly.pdbx_seq_one_letter_code
_entity_poly.pdbx_strand_id
1 'polypeptide(L)'
;MRSQLSVAIYILDLLNAAYMPIVIYFGLIGNVLSLLTFLFTYLRNRTSSLYLGALAASDSGFLIVLSFAWFSERGINVYQQGLCQLLVFLSSAFSCWSVWLTVSFTAERFVAVRYPLWKLQTTSAKIRPRMVIGATALMSAVFNAHLLLFVGVNDGEFPECNLHAEYEK
;
A
#
# COMPACT_ATOMS: atom_id res chain seq x y z
N MET A 1 -16.98 -34.72 -2.92
CA MET A 1 -16.47 -33.53 -2.19
C MET A 1 -15.00 -33.24 -2.48
N ARG A 2 -14.06 -34.19 -2.32
CA ARG A 2 -12.63 -33.97 -2.63
C ARG A 2 -12.35 -33.49 -4.06
N SER A 3 -13.03 -34.05 -5.08
CA SER A 3 -12.85 -33.63 -6.49
C SER A 3 -13.30 -32.20 -6.78
N GLN A 4 -14.44 -31.78 -6.24
CA GLN A 4 -14.96 -30.42 -6.41
C GLN A 4 -14.04 -29.38 -5.74
N LEU A 5 -13.45 -29.72 -4.59
CA LEU A 5 -12.48 -28.88 -3.90
C LEU A 5 -11.19 -28.73 -4.71
N SER A 6 -10.66 -29.82 -5.28
CA SER A 6 -9.45 -29.77 -6.12
C SER A 6 -9.63 -28.95 -7.40
N VAL A 7 -10.80 -29.06 -8.05
CA VAL A 7 -11.12 -28.25 -9.24
C VAL A 7 -11.21 -26.77 -8.87
N ALA A 8 -11.86 -26.43 -7.76
CA ALA A 8 -11.96 -25.05 -7.29
C ALA A 8 -10.58 -24.43 -6.98
N ILE A 9 -9.71 -25.17 -6.28
CA ILE A 9 -8.34 -24.72 -5.97
C ILE A 9 -7.53 -24.51 -7.26
N TYR A 10 -7.65 -25.41 -8.22
CA TYR A 10 -6.95 -25.29 -9.51
C TYR A 10 -7.39 -24.05 -10.30
N ILE A 11 -8.71 -23.77 -10.34
CA ILE A 11 -9.23 -22.58 -11.00
C ILE A 11 -8.74 -21.30 -10.29
N LEU A 12 -8.73 -21.30 -8.96
CA LEU A 12 -8.24 -20.16 -8.17
C LEU A 12 -6.75 -19.90 -8.40
N ASP A 13 -5.92 -20.93 -8.43
CA ASP A 13 -4.49 -20.77 -8.69
C ASP A 13 -4.22 -20.29 -10.12
N LEU A 14 -4.93 -20.83 -11.12
CA LEU A 14 -4.83 -20.36 -12.50
C LEU A 14 -5.25 -18.89 -12.64
N LEU A 15 -6.33 -18.50 -11.97
CA LEU A 15 -6.82 -17.13 -11.99
C LEU A 15 -5.84 -16.19 -11.29
N ASN A 16 -5.31 -16.57 -10.13
CA ASN A 16 -4.27 -15.83 -9.41
C ASN A 16 -3.01 -15.66 -10.30
N ALA A 17 -2.56 -16.74 -10.95
CA ALA A 17 -1.38 -16.75 -11.83
C ALA A 17 -1.45 -15.70 -12.94
N ALA A 18 -2.63 -15.49 -13.54
CA ALA A 18 -2.81 -14.56 -14.64
C ALA A 18 -3.20 -13.15 -14.16
N TYR A 19 -4.11 -13.05 -13.19
CA TYR A 19 -4.69 -11.78 -12.74
C TYR A 19 -3.70 -10.93 -11.95
N MET A 20 -2.97 -11.53 -10.99
CA MET A 20 -2.05 -10.80 -10.13
C MET A 20 -0.94 -10.05 -10.88
N PRO A 21 -0.16 -10.69 -11.79
CA PRO A 21 0.89 -9.96 -12.50
C PRO A 21 0.32 -8.84 -13.37
N ILE A 22 -0.86 -9.01 -13.97
CA ILE A 22 -1.51 -7.95 -14.76
C ILE A 22 -1.79 -6.73 -13.88
N VAL A 23 -2.43 -6.93 -12.72
CA VAL A 23 -2.74 -5.84 -11.78
C VAL A 23 -1.46 -5.18 -11.26
N ILE A 24 -0.46 -5.98 -10.91
CA ILE A 24 0.82 -5.51 -10.37
C ILE A 24 1.55 -4.63 -11.40
N TYR A 25 1.86 -5.15 -12.58
CA TYR A 25 2.69 -4.44 -13.55
C TYR A 25 1.94 -3.26 -14.18
N PHE A 26 0.67 -3.43 -14.52
CA PHE A 26 -0.13 -2.34 -15.07
C PHE A 26 -0.35 -1.24 -14.03
N GLY A 27 -0.64 -1.61 -12.78
CA GLY A 27 -0.76 -0.69 -11.66
C GLY A 27 0.55 0.05 -11.37
N LEU A 28 1.70 -0.62 -11.43
CA LEU A 28 3.01 0.00 -11.25
C LEU A 28 3.30 1.03 -12.35
N ILE A 29 3.06 0.68 -13.60
CA ILE A 29 3.22 1.61 -14.73
C ILE A 29 2.34 2.84 -14.53
N GLY A 30 1.05 2.66 -14.22
CA GLY A 30 0.11 3.76 -14.00
C GLY A 30 0.50 4.67 -12.83
N ASN A 31 0.89 4.10 -11.70
CA ASN A 31 1.28 4.86 -10.52
C ASN A 31 2.63 5.57 -10.70
N VAL A 32 3.62 4.94 -11.34
CA VAL A 32 4.90 5.59 -11.64
C VAL A 32 4.70 6.74 -12.61
N LEU A 33 3.91 6.56 -13.68
CA LEU A 33 3.58 7.66 -14.60
C LEU A 33 2.86 8.82 -13.88
N SER A 34 1.96 8.50 -12.96
CA SER A 34 1.27 9.50 -12.13
C SER A 34 2.26 10.25 -11.24
N LEU A 35 3.18 9.54 -10.58
CA LEU A 35 4.22 10.11 -9.74
C LEU A 35 5.14 11.03 -10.55
N LEU A 36 5.60 10.60 -11.73
CA LEU A 36 6.38 11.42 -12.64
C LEU A 36 5.62 12.69 -13.05
N THR A 37 4.35 12.54 -13.40
CA THR A 37 3.51 13.67 -13.80
C THR A 37 3.37 14.69 -12.66
N PHE A 38 3.07 14.24 -11.44
CA PHE A 38 2.88 15.13 -10.30
C PHE A 38 4.19 15.74 -9.76
N LEU A 39 5.33 15.10 -10.00
CA LEU A 39 6.64 15.61 -9.57
C LEU A 39 7.33 16.52 -10.59
N PHE A 40 7.15 16.28 -11.90
CA PHE A 40 7.93 16.94 -12.94
C PHE A 40 7.17 17.97 -13.78
N THR A 41 5.84 18.06 -13.69
CA THR A 41 5.06 19.05 -14.47
C THR A 41 4.68 20.30 -13.67
N TYR A 42 4.15 21.31 -14.38
CA TYR A 42 3.61 22.56 -13.81
C TYR A 42 2.54 22.35 -12.73
N LEU A 43 1.92 21.16 -12.69
CA LEU A 43 0.92 20.78 -11.67
C LEU A 43 1.50 20.62 -10.27
N ARG A 44 2.83 20.45 -10.12
CA ARG A 44 3.56 20.33 -8.84
C ARG A 44 3.25 21.45 -7.84
N ASN A 45 2.85 22.63 -8.33
CA ASN A 45 2.58 23.79 -7.49
C ASN A 45 1.24 23.74 -6.75
N ARG A 46 0.37 22.76 -7.03
CA ARG A 46 -0.93 22.59 -6.37
C ARG A 46 -0.84 21.62 -5.19
N THR A 47 -1.48 21.96 -4.08
CA THR A 47 -1.57 21.07 -2.89
C THR A 47 -2.18 19.71 -3.23
N SER A 48 -3.15 19.68 -4.15
CA SER A 48 -3.76 18.45 -4.66
C SER A 48 -2.76 17.54 -5.39
N SER A 49 -1.77 18.10 -6.08
CA SER A 49 -0.73 17.31 -6.75
C SER A 49 0.19 16.62 -5.74
N LEU A 50 0.36 17.18 -4.53
CA LEU A 50 1.16 16.56 -3.48
C LEU A 50 0.46 15.33 -2.88
N TYR A 51 -0.85 15.42 -2.59
CA TYR A 51 -1.61 14.26 -2.11
C TYR A 51 -1.70 13.17 -3.17
N LEU A 52 -1.99 13.52 -4.42
CA LEU A 52 -2.09 12.53 -5.50
C LEU A 52 -0.73 11.90 -5.81
N GLY A 53 0.37 12.66 -5.71
CA GLY A 53 1.73 12.12 -5.80
C GLY A 53 2.06 11.19 -4.64
N ALA A 54 1.66 11.51 -3.41
CA ALA A 54 1.84 10.64 -2.25
C ALA A 54 0.99 9.36 -2.36
N LEU A 55 -0.23 9.46 -2.88
CA LEU A 55 -1.11 8.33 -3.14
C LEU A 55 -0.51 7.39 -4.19
N ALA A 56 -0.01 7.94 -5.29
CA ALA A 56 0.71 7.17 -6.29
C ALA A 56 1.97 6.51 -5.71
N ALA A 57 2.68 7.18 -4.79
CA ALA A 57 3.82 6.60 -4.10
C ALA A 57 3.43 5.43 -3.16
N SER A 58 2.35 5.58 -2.39
CA SER A 58 1.84 4.51 -1.52
C SER A 58 1.37 3.31 -2.33
N ASP A 59 0.67 3.53 -3.43
CA ASP A 59 0.15 2.47 -4.28
C ASP A 59 1.29 1.75 -5.03
N SER A 60 2.29 2.49 -5.54
CA SER A 60 3.52 1.88 -6.07
C SER A 60 4.25 1.04 -5.02
N GLY A 61 4.41 1.55 -3.80
CA GLY A 61 5.04 0.82 -2.69
C GLY A 61 4.30 -0.47 -2.36
N PHE A 62 2.97 -0.41 -2.28
CA PHE A 62 2.12 -1.57 -2.06
C PHE A 62 2.29 -2.62 -3.17
N LEU A 63 2.24 -2.22 -4.44
CA LEU A 63 2.38 -3.15 -5.56
C LEU A 63 3.78 -3.77 -5.66
N ILE A 64 4.84 -3.05 -5.30
CA ILE A 64 6.20 -3.60 -5.19
C ILE A 64 6.22 -4.70 -4.13
N VAL A 65 5.69 -4.44 -2.95
CA VAL A 65 5.61 -5.44 -1.85
C VAL A 65 4.78 -6.65 -2.26
N LEU A 66 3.63 -6.40 -2.91
CA LEU A 66 2.75 -7.46 -3.43
C LEU A 66 3.45 -8.32 -4.50
N SER A 67 4.35 -7.72 -5.30
CA SER A 67 5.16 -8.46 -6.28
C SER A 67 6.05 -9.49 -5.60
N PHE A 68 6.71 -9.11 -4.49
CA PHE A 68 7.55 -10.03 -3.72
C PHE A 68 6.75 -11.17 -3.09
N ALA A 69 5.57 -10.87 -2.54
CA ALA A 69 4.66 -11.89 -2.00
C ALA A 69 4.22 -12.88 -3.09
N TRP A 70 3.81 -12.37 -4.25
CA TRP A 70 3.41 -13.19 -5.40
C TRP A 70 4.54 -14.09 -5.92
N PHE A 71 5.77 -13.57 -6.01
CA PHE A 71 6.94 -14.38 -6.38
C PHE A 71 7.21 -15.48 -5.33
N SER A 72 6.97 -15.18 -4.05
CA SER A 72 7.17 -16.16 -2.99
C SER A 72 6.17 -17.31 -3.04
N GLU A 73 4.90 -17.03 -3.35
CA GLU A 73 3.88 -18.06 -3.60
C GLU A 73 4.25 -18.99 -4.77
N ARG A 74 5.07 -18.51 -5.71
CA ARG A 74 5.54 -19.27 -6.89
C ARG A 74 6.83 -20.06 -6.64
N GLY A 75 7.29 -20.14 -5.39
CA GLY A 75 8.45 -20.94 -4.99
C GLY A 75 9.79 -20.22 -5.11
N ILE A 76 9.80 -18.89 -5.34
CA ILE A 76 11.03 -18.10 -5.19
C ILE A 76 11.19 -17.78 -3.70
N ASN A 77 12.27 -18.22 -3.07
CA ASN A 77 12.43 -18.05 -1.63
C ASN A 77 12.79 -16.60 -1.26
N VAL A 78 11.77 -15.74 -1.10
CA VAL A 78 11.92 -14.32 -0.75
C VAL A 78 11.88 -14.11 0.77
N TYR A 79 11.28 -15.03 1.52
CA TYR A 79 11.14 -14.95 2.97
C TYR A 79 12.42 -15.37 3.70
N GLN A 80 13.40 -14.47 3.75
CA GLN A 80 14.46 -14.55 4.76
C GLN A 80 13.97 -14.01 6.11
N GLN A 81 14.65 -14.36 7.21
CA GLN A 81 14.34 -13.84 8.54
C GLN A 81 14.25 -12.31 8.53
N GLY A 82 13.11 -11.76 8.94
CA GLY A 82 12.83 -10.32 8.96
C GLY A 82 12.14 -9.78 7.69
N LEU A 83 12.37 -10.38 6.51
CA LEU A 83 11.74 -9.92 5.26
C LEU A 83 10.26 -10.24 5.20
N CYS A 84 9.84 -11.41 5.69
CA CYS A 84 8.42 -11.76 5.81
C CYS A 84 7.66 -10.72 6.64
N GLN A 85 8.14 -10.44 7.86
CA GLN A 85 7.53 -9.47 8.76
C GLN A 85 7.51 -8.07 8.14
N LEU A 86 8.61 -7.68 7.49
CA LEU A 86 8.71 -6.38 6.82
C LEU A 86 7.73 -6.25 5.65
N LEU A 87 7.58 -7.28 4.80
CA LEU A 87 6.67 -7.24 3.66
C LEU A 87 5.21 -7.16 4.12
N VAL A 88 4.80 -7.94 5.13
CA VAL A 88 3.43 -7.89 5.67
C VAL A 88 3.15 -6.54 6.36
N PHE A 89 4.14 -6.03 7.10
CA PHE A 89 4.05 -4.70 7.69
C PHE A 89 3.92 -3.61 6.62
N LEU A 90 4.78 -3.62 5.60
CA LEU A 90 4.80 -2.59 4.55
C LEU A 90 3.52 -2.61 3.71
N SER A 91 3.01 -3.79 3.32
CA SER A 91 1.76 -3.88 2.56
C SER A 91 0.59 -3.28 3.34
N SER A 92 0.48 -3.62 4.63
CA SER A 92 -0.56 -3.12 5.53
C SER A 92 -0.41 -1.62 5.79
N ALA A 93 0.82 -1.15 5.99
CA ALA A 93 1.13 0.27 6.20
C ALA A 93 0.82 1.10 4.95
N PHE A 94 1.24 0.67 3.75
CA PHE A 94 0.95 1.38 2.49
C PHE A 94 -0.55 1.41 2.17
N SER A 95 -1.25 0.28 2.38
CA SER A 95 -2.70 0.20 2.19
C SER A 95 -3.44 1.17 3.12
N CYS A 96 -3.10 1.15 4.42
CA CYS A 96 -3.67 2.06 5.40
C CYS A 96 -3.36 3.54 5.07
N TRP A 97 -2.11 3.81 4.66
CA TRP A 97 -1.70 5.17 4.32
C TRP A 97 -2.46 5.72 3.11
N SER A 98 -2.68 4.91 2.07
CA SER A 98 -3.46 5.27 0.87
C SER A 98 -4.90 5.69 1.23
N VAL A 99 -5.55 4.98 2.16
CA VAL A 99 -6.90 5.34 2.66
C VAL A 99 -6.88 6.69 3.36
N TRP A 100 -5.96 6.91 4.30
CA TRP A 100 -5.87 8.18 5.03
C TRP A 100 -5.46 9.36 4.14
N LEU A 101 -4.65 9.13 3.11
CA LEU A 101 -4.32 10.12 2.09
C LEU A 101 -5.57 10.50 1.29
N THR A 102 -6.40 9.53 0.90
CA THR A 102 -7.65 9.78 0.18
C THR A 102 -8.64 10.60 1.02
N VAL A 103 -8.80 10.24 2.30
CA VAL A 103 -9.64 11.01 3.24
C VAL A 103 -9.10 12.44 3.41
N SER A 104 -7.78 12.60 3.59
CA SER A 104 -7.17 13.92 3.76
C SER A 104 -7.30 14.78 2.51
N PHE A 105 -7.10 14.18 1.33
CA PHE A 105 -7.27 14.85 0.04
C PHE A 105 -8.69 15.37 -0.14
N THR A 106 -9.69 14.52 0.09
CA THR A 106 -11.10 14.89 -0.04
C THR A 106 -11.52 15.93 0.99
N ALA A 107 -11.06 15.82 2.24
CA ALA A 107 -11.28 16.84 3.27
C ALA A 107 -10.70 18.20 2.87
N GLU A 108 -9.48 18.24 2.33
CA GLU A 108 -8.87 19.49 1.83
C GLU A 108 -9.71 20.10 0.69
N ARG A 109 -10.15 19.28 -0.27
CA ARG A 109 -11.00 19.74 -1.37
C ARG A 109 -12.33 20.29 -0.87
N PHE A 110 -12.97 19.60 0.08
CA PHE A 110 -14.23 20.02 0.68
C PHE A 110 -14.11 21.38 1.39
N VAL A 111 -13.07 21.55 2.21
CA VAL A 111 -12.78 22.81 2.90
C VAL A 111 -12.54 23.94 1.90
N ALA A 112 -11.77 23.68 0.84
CA ALA A 112 -11.47 24.69 -0.19
C ALA A 112 -12.72 25.18 -0.93
N VAL A 113 -13.75 24.35 -1.07
CA VAL A 113 -15.02 24.71 -1.71
C VAL A 113 -15.94 25.44 -0.74
N ARG A 114 -16.06 24.98 0.50
CA ARG A 114 -17.01 25.54 1.49
C ARG A 114 -16.49 26.81 2.18
N TYR A 115 -15.18 26.96 2.32
CA TYR A 115 -14.54 28.06 3.05
C TYR A 115 -13.48 28.78 2.19
N PRO A 116 -13.89 29.48 1.11
CA PRO A 116 -12.96 30.13 0.20
C PRO A 116 -12.10 31.22 0.86
N LEU A 117 -12.61 31.91 1.88
CA LEU A 117 -11.89 32.95 2.63
C LEU A 117 -10.77 32.39 3.51
N TRP A 118 -10.91 31.17 4.03
CA TRP A 118 -9.89 30.54 4.88
C TRP A 118 -8.61 30.19 4.09
N LYS A 119 -8.77 29.94 2.79
CA LYS A 119 -7.66 29.70 1.86
C LYS A 119 -6.81 30.97 1.64
N LEU A 120 -7.42 32.15 1.66
CA LEU A 120 -6.73 33.44 1.50
C LEU A 120 -5.88 33.82 2.73
N GLN A 121 -6.32 33.44 3.93
CA GLN A 121 -5.60 33.71 5.19
C GLN A 121 -4.45 32.74 5.45
N THR A 122 -4.40 31.62 4.74
CA THR A 122 -3.37 30.59 4.93
C THR A 122 -2.20 30.82 3.97
N THR A 123 -1.23 31.62 4.39
CA THR A 123 0.01 31.92 3.63
C THR A 123 0.94 30.71 3.45
N SER A 124 0.76 29.63 4.23
CA SER A 124 1.63 28.43 4.15
C SER A 124 0.99 27.27 3.38
N ALA A 125 0.73 27.50 2.09
CA ALA A 125 -0.01 26.55 1.24
C ALA A 125 0.67 25.19 1.05
N LYS A 126 2.00 25.08 1.21
CA LYS A 126 2.75 23.84 0.93
C LYS A 126 3.22 23.07 2.16
N ILE A 127 3.33 23.72 3.32
CA ILE A 127 3.81 23.07 4.55
C ILE A 127 2.72 22.17 5.14
N ARG A 128 1.47 22.66 5.15
CA ARG A 128 0.31 21.89 5.64
C ARG A 128 0.14 20.53 4.96
N PRO A 129 0.06 20.42 3.61
CA PRO A 129 -0.12 19.11 2.98
C PRO A 129 1.04 18.16 3.24
N ARG A 130 2.29 18.66 3.30
CA ARG A 130 3.46 17.83 3.64
C ARG A 130 3.40 17.31 5.07
N MET A 131 2.99 18.14 6.02
CA MET A 131 2.77 17.73 7.41
C MET A 131 1.66 16.70 7.52
N VAL A 132 0.53 16.90 6.82
CA VAL A 132 -0.59 15.94 6.83
C VAL A 132 -0.15 14.60 6.22
N ILE A 133 0.51 14.62 5.06
CA ILE A 133 1.03 13.40 4.41
C ILE A 133 2.00 12.65 5.33
N GLY A 134 2.93 13.35 5.97
CA GLY A 134 3.88 12.75 6.91
C GLY A 134 3.21 12.22 8.19
N ALA A 135 2.23 12.95 8.73
CA ALA A 135 1.48 12.55 9.91
C ALA A 135 0.63 11.31 9.64
N THR A 136 -0.05 11.24 8.49
CA THR A 136 -0.80 10.03 8.11
C THR A 136 0.13 8.86 7.85
N ALA A 137 1.31 9.07 7.27
CA ALA A 137 2.31 8.02 7.07
C ALA A 137 2.76 7.41 8.40
N LEU A 138 3.10 8.28 9.36
CA LEU A 138 3.53 7.87 10.69
C LEU A 138 2.40 7.15 11.43
N MET A 139 1.17 7.68 11.38
CA MET A 139 0.00 7.06 11.99
C MET A 139 -0.22 5.65 11.42
N SER A 140 -0.19 5.49 10.11
CA SER A 140 -0.35 4.18 9.45
C SER A 140 0.78 3.22 9.81
N ALA A 141 2.02 3.69 9.93
CA ALA A 141 3.15 2.88 10.36
C ALA A 141 3.01 2.42 11.82
N VAL A 142 2.69 3.34 12.74
CA VAL A 142 2.52 3.01 14.17
C VAL A 142 1.35 2.05 14.37
N PHE A 143 0.22 2.27 13.70
CA PHE A 143 -0.94 1.40 13.80
C PHE A 143 -0.61 -0.04 13.36
N ASN A 144 0.16 -0.20 12.28
CA ASN A 144 0.53 -1.51 11.75
C ASN A 144 1.80 -2.10 12.39
N ALA A 145 2.48 -1.38 13.28
CA ALA A 145 3.75 -1.83 13.88
C ALA A 145 3.60 -3.14 14.68
N HIS A 146 2.40 -3.43 15.20
CA HIS A 146 2.10 -4.70 15.87
C HIS A 146 2.39 -5.92 14.98
N LEU A 147 2.22 -5.80 13.65
CA LEU A 147 2.48 -6.89 12.71
C LEU A 147 3.96 -7.33 12.73
N LEU A 148 4.89 -6.42 13.03
CA LEU A 148 6.32 -6.78 13.13
C LEU A 148 6.59 -7.71 14.32
N LEU A 149 5.72 -7.71 15.34
CA LEU A 149 5.86 -8.54 16.54
C LEU A 149 5.08 -9.85 16.42
N PHE A 150 3.88 -9.81 15.82
CA PHE A 150 2.96 -10.94 15.77
C PHE A 150 3.12 -11.83 14.54
N VAL A 151 3.68 -11.32 13.44
CA VAL A 151 3.92 -12.09 12.21
C VAL A 151 5.26 -12.81 12.30
N GLY A 152 5.26 -14.08 11.93
CA GLY A 152 6.44 -14.94 11.93
C GLY A 152 6.54 -15.77 10.66
N VAL A 153 7.73 -16.31 10.42
CA VAL A 153 7.90 -17.41 9.46
C VAL A 153 7.56 -18.70 10.18
N ASN A 154 6.60 -19.45 9.64
CA ASN A 154 6.29 -20.79 10.13
C ASN A 154 7.11 -21.80 9.31
N ASP A 155 8.03 -22.50 9.98
CA ASP A 155 8.93 -23.50 9.38
C ASP A 155 8.17 -24.82 9.06
N GLY A 156 7.31 -24.78 8.04
CA GLY A 156 6.67 -25.95 7.44
C GLY A 156 7.45 -26.50 6.23
N GLU A 157 6.88 -27.52 5.56
CA GLU A 157 7.40 -28.04 4.27
C GLU A 157 7.43 -26.95 3.18
N PHE A 158 6.59 -25.92 3.34
CA PHE A 158 6.63 -24.64 2.62
C PHE A 158 6.66 -23.49 3.66
N PRO A 159 7.66 -22.61 3.64
CA PRO A 159 7.74 -21.49 4.59
C PRO A 159 6.63 -20.48 4.27
N GLU A 160 5.67 -20.36 5.18
CA GLU A 160 4.56 -19.41 5.07
C GLU A 160 4.77 -18.23 6.04
N CYS A 161 4.37 -17.05 5.59
CA CYS A 161 4.45 -15.81 6.36
C CYS A 161 3.08 -15.50 6.97
N ASN A 162 2.85 -16.00 8.19
CA ASN A 162 1.55 -15.94 8.86
C ASN A 162 1.69 -15.44 10.31
N LEU A 163 0.57 -15.26 11.00
CA LEU A 163 0.57 -15.01 12.44
C LEU A 163 1.29 -16.16 13.16
N HIS A 164 2.09 -15.83 14.18
CA HIS A 164 2.73 -16.83 15.01
C HIS A 164 1.67 -17.77 15.61
N ALA A 165 1.86 -19.08 15.43
CA ALA A 165 0.94 -20.12 15.89
C ALA A 165 0.66 -20.08 17.41
N GLU A 166 1.52 -19.40 18.19
CA GLU A 166 1.32 -19.19 19.63
C GLU A 166 0.10 -18.33 19.97
N TYR A 167 -0.40 -17.53 19.02
CA TYR A 167 -1.60 -16.70 19.16
C TYR A 167 -2.83 -17.24 18.43
N GLU A 168 -2.75 -18.44 17.83
CA GLU A 168 -3.86 -19.09 17.11
C GLU A 168 -4.70 -20.03 18.01
N LYS A 169 -4.48 -19.98 19.32
CA LYS A 169 -5.24 -20.72 20.35
C LYS A 169 -6.37 -19.87 20.94
#